data_AF-A0A1F3S959-F1
#
_entry.id   AF-A0A1F3S959-F1
#
_cell.length_a   1.000
_cell.length_b   1.000
_cell.length_c   1.000
_cell.angle_alpha   90.00
_cell.angle_beta   90.00
_cell.angle_gamma   90.00
#
_symmetry.space_group_name_H-M   'P 1'
#
loop_
_entity.id
_entity.type
_entity.pdbx_description
1 polymer ?
#
loop_
_entity_poly.entity_id
_entity_poly.type
_entity_poly.pdbx_seq_one_letter_code
_entity_poly.pdbx_strand_id
1 'polypeptide(L)'
;MAPFERFGHPDFPETGFEFTPKSSYGAKSPKFEGAVCKGYNLSAPKEGETQTFTLSYLKMAYAHLHLKMFDGQDKFFNVLAGNNMLISQIKKELSEEEIRASWEPALTNYKTAIRPKYVLYPE
;
A
#
# COMPACT_ATOMS: atom_id res chain seq x y z
N MET A 1 9.90 12.99 11.57
CA MET A 1 9.11 12.67 10.36
C MET A 1 9.36 11.22 10.04
N ALA A 2 8.32 10.43 9.81
CA ALA A 2 8.41 8.98 9.60
C ALA A 2 7.77 8.64 8.25
N PRO A 3 8.44 8.92 7.11
CA PRO A 3 7.91 8.59 5.79
C PRO A 3 7.90 7.07 5.61
N PHE A 4 6.86 6.54 4.95
CA PHE A 4 6.64 5.10 4.71
C PHE A 4 6.40 4.22 5.96
N GLU A 5 6.44 4.79 7.17
CA GLU A 5 6.24 4.06 8.43
C GLU A 5 4.88 4.36 9.08
N ARG A 6 3.97 5.00 8.35
CA ARG A 6 2.62 5.34 8.81
C ARG A 6 1.71 5.60 7.62
N PHE A 7 0.42 5.37 7.82
CA PHE A 7 -0.61 5.74 6.84
C PHE A 7 -1.84 6.30 7.55
N GLY A 8 -2.55 7.21 6.89
CA GLY A 8 -3.71 7.88 7.45
C GLY A 8 -4.32 8.88 6.48
N HIS A 9 -5.49 9.40 6.85
CA HIS A 9 -6.26 10.37 6.08
C HIS A 9 -7.06 11.28 7.02
N PRO A 10 -7.37 12.54 6.63
CA PRO A 10 -8.23 13.41 7.44
C PRO A 10 -9.63 12.81 7.70
N ASP A 11 -10.18 12.13 6.71
CA ASP A 11 -11.51 11.48 6.79
C ASP A 11 -11.50 10.08 7.45
N PHE A 12 -10.36 9.60 7.97
CA PHE A 12 -10.38 8.33 8.72
C PHE A 12 -11.15 8.49 10.06
N PRO A 13 -11.71 7.39 10.60
CA PRO A 13 -12.24 7.41 11.96
C PRO A 13 -11.13 7.60 13.00
N GLU A 14 -11.49 7.74 14.26
CA GLU A 14 -10.50 7.75 15.34
C GLU A 14 -9.85 6.37 15.50
N THR A 15 -8.53 6.34 15.36
CA THR A 15 -7.71 5.12 15.40
C THR A 15 -6.77 5.08 16.62
N GLY A 16 -6.73 6.14 17.42
CA GLY A 16 -5.78 6.29 18.54
C GLY A 16 -4.38 6.77 18.15
N PHE A 17 -4.13 7.01 16.86
CA PHE A 17 -2.90 7.61 16.37
C PHE A 17 -3.22 8.66 15.30
N GLU A 18 -2.56 9.82 15.41
CA GLU A 18 -2.70 10.92 14.47
C GLU A 18 -1.36 11.53 14.11
N PHE A 19 -1.30 12.16 12.95
CA PHE A 19 -0.14 12.92 12.51
C PHE A 19 -0.55 14.05 11.58
N THR A 20 0.21 15.13 11.60
CA THR A 20 0.04 16.27 10.70
C THR A 20 1.23 16.33 9.74
N PRO A 21 1.02 16.13 8.43
CA PRO A 21 2.06 16.35 7.42
C PRO A 21 2.51 17.81 7.43
N LYS A 22 3.83 18.02 7.42
CA LYS A 22 4.45 19.35 7.38
C LYS A 22 5.49 19.38 6.27
N SER A 23 5.68 20.52 5.61
CA SER A 23 6.77 20.69 4.66
C SER A 23 8.14 20.35 5.29
N SER A 24 9.01 19.74 4.50
CA SER A 24 10.41 19.50 4.85
C SER A 24 11.28 19.52 3.60
N TYR A 25 12.60 19.45 3.78
CA TYR A 25 13.55 19.42 2.68
C TYR A 25 13.23 18.32 1.65
N GLY A 26 12.87 17.12 2.10
CA GLY A 26 12.53 15.98 1.24
C GLY A 26 11.08 15.94 0.75
N ALA A 27 10.20 16.79 1.29
CA ALA A 27 8.78 16.83 0.92
C ALA A 27 8.26 18.26 1.10
N LYS A 28 8.46 19.10 0.08
CA LYS A 28 8.11 20.53 0.14
C LYS A 28 6.61 20.82 0.14
N SER A 29 5.81 19.93 -0.46
CA SER A 29 4.35 20.03 -0.54
C SER A 29 3.75 18.64 -0.30
N PRO A 30 3.77 18.14 0.96
CA PRO A 30 3.25 16.82 1.27
C PRO A 30 1.74 16.75 1.08
N LYS A 31 1.22 15.55 0.79
CA LYS A 31 -0.23 15.31 0.74
C LYS A 31 -0.85 15.65 2.10
N PHE A 32 -1.96 16.37 2.09
CA PHE A 32 -2.67 16.83 3.30
C PHE A 32 -1.80 17.70 4.22
N GLU A 33 -0.95 18.56 3.63
CA GLU A 33 -0.15 19.51 4.40
C GLU A 33 -1.00 20.34 5.37
N GLY A 34 -0.60 20.36 6.65
CA GLY A 34 -1.28 21.10 7.71
C GLY A 34 -2.56 20.46 8.24
N ALA A 35 -3.11 19.44 7.57
CA ALA A 35 -4.31 18.73 8.04
C ALA A 35 -3.97 17.62 9.04
N VAL A 36 -4.83 17.41 10.04
CA VAL A 36 -4.72 16.28 10.96
C VAL A 36 -5.17 15.01 10.25
N CYS A 37 -4.26 14.05 10.09
CA CYS A 37 -4.56 12.73 9.57
C CYS A 37 -4.66 11.73 10.72
N LYS A 38 -5.78 11.03 10.81
CA LYS A 38 -5.96 9.87 11.71
C LYS A 38 -5.49 8.62 10.98
N GLY A 39 -4.89 7.67 11.69
CA GLY A 39 -4.34 6.47 11.04
C GLY A 39 -3.54 5.56 11.95
N TYR A 40 -2.52 4.92 11.38
CA TYR A 40 -1.78 3.86 12.06
C TYR A 40 -0.29 4.11 11.97
N ASN A 41 0.42 3.85 13.07
CA ASN A 41 1.87 3.89 13.14
C ASN A 41 2.44 2.48 12.92
N LEU A 42 3.36 2.35 11.96
CA LEU A 42 4.03 1.11 11.58
C LEU A 42 5.54 1.15 11.90
N SER A 43 6.02 2.20 12.58
CA SER A 43 7.46 2.40 12.86
C SER A 43 8.08 1.38 13.82
N ALA A 44 7.25 0.61 14.52
CA ALA A 44 7.69 -0.37 15.52
C ALA A 44 6.99 -1.72 15.23
N PRO A 45 7.50 -2.51 14.28
CA PRO A 45 6.99 -3.87 14.09
C PRO A 45 7.16 -4.68 15.37
N LYS A 46 6.22 -5.60 15.63
CA LYS A 46 6.30 -6.43 16.83
C LYS A 46 7.52 -7.35 16.72
N GLU A 47 8.13 -7.65 17.86
CA GLU A 47 9.22 -8.60 17.93
C GLU A 47 8.76 -9.97 17.37
N GLY A 48 9.48 -10.50 16.39
CA GLY A 48 9.13 -11.73 15.67
C GLY A 48 8.19 -11.56 14.47
N GLU A 49 7.77 -10.34 14.13
CA GLU A 49 6.95 -10.09 12.95
C GLU A 49 7.81 -10.06 11.67
N THR A 50 7.60 -11.05 10.80
CA THR A 50 8.25 -11.09 9.48
C THR A 50 7.66 -10.01 8.58
N GLN A 51 8.49 -9.07 8.15
CA GLN A 51 8.13 -8.06 7.16
C GLN A 51 7.91 -8.71 5.80
N THR A 52 6.65 -9.04 5.49
CA THR A 52 6.24 -9.53 4.18
C THR A 52 5.40 -8.47 3.47
N PHE A 53 5.38 -8.52 2.14
CA PHE A 53 4.44 -7.70 1.38
C PHE A 53 3.01 -8.04 1.81
N THR A 54 2.24 -7.04 2.18
CA THR A 54 0.83 -7.18 2.56
C THR A 54 -0.05 -6.10 1.92
N LEU A 55 -1.28 -6.49 1.56
CA LEU A 55 -2.34 -5.58 1.11
C LEU A 55 -3.24 -5.12 2.26
N SER A 56 -3.06 -5.65 3.46
CA SER A 56 -3.88 -5.34 4.64
C SER A 56 -4.01 -3.84 4.89
N TYR A 57 -2.93 -3.06 4.83
CA TYR A 57 -2.96 -1.61 5.01
C TYR A 57 -3.80 -0.90 3.94
N LEU A 58 -3.67 -1.34 2.69
CA LEU A 58 -4.42 -0.78 1.56
C LEU A 58 -5.91 -1.11 1.67
N LYS A 59 -6.24 -2.36 2.02
CA LYS A 59 -7.62 -2.81 2.25
C LYS A 59 -8.26 -2.11 3.45
N MET A 60 -7.49 -1.89 4.52
CA MET A 60 -7.95 -1.14 5.69
C MET A 60 -8.25 0.33 5.34
N ALA A 61 -7.38 0.96 4.55
CA ALA A 61 -7.65 2.31 4.04
C ALA A 61 -8.91 2.35 3.16
N TYR A 62 -9.12 1.33 2.32
CA TYR A 62 -10.34 1.21 1.51
C TYR A 62 -11.59 1.01 2.36
N ALA A 63 -11.52 0.23 3.44
CA ALA A 63 -12.64 0.05 4.37
C ALA A 63 -13.07 1.38 5.03
N HIS A 64 -12.12 2.31 5.27
CA HIS A 64 -12.42 3.61 5.86
C HIS A 64 -12.92 4.66 4.84
N LEU A 65 -12.40 4.65 3.61
CA LEU A 65 -12.68 5.69 2.61
C LEU A 65 -13.64 5.25 1.50
N HIS A 66 -13.84 3.94 1.34
CA HIS A 66 -14.58 3.33 0.24
C HIS A 66 -14.16 3.89 -1.12
N LEU A 67 -15.14 4.24 -1.97
CA LEU A 67 -14.91 4.74 -3.33
C LEU A 67 -14.09 6.04 -3.36
N LYS A 68 -14.12 6.86 -2.29
CA LYS A 68 -13.33 8.10 -2.21
C LYS A 68 -11.83 7.85 -2.28
N MET A 69 -11.37 6.66 -1.89
CA MET A 69 -9.95 6.30 -1.90
C MET A 69 -9.31 6.44 -3.29
N PHE A 70 -10.06 6.11 -4.34
CA PHE A 70 -9.55 6.08 -5.72
C PHE A 70 -10.11 7.22 -6.58
N ASP A 71 -10.90 8.12 -6.01
CA ASP A 71 -11.52 9.21 -6.75
C ASP A 71 -10.45 10.17 -7.31
N GLY A 72 -10.44 10.33 -8.64
CA GLY A 72 -9.42 11.10 -9.37
C GLY A 72 -7.98 10.54 -9.29
N GLN A 73 -7.77 9.35 -8.73
CA GLN A 73 -6.44 8.75 -8.51
C GLN A 73 -6.30 7.36 -9.14
N ASP A 74 -7.37 6.78 -9.66
CA ASP A 74 -7.43 5.44 -10.24
C ASP A 74 -6.40 5.20 -11.35
N LYS A 75 -6.26 6.14 -12.29
CA LYS A 75 -5.29 6.03 -13.39
C LYS A 75 -3.86 5.97 -12.87
N PHE A 76 -3.51 6.86 -11.94
CA PHE A 76 -2.17 6.91 -11.37
C PHE A 76 -1.88 5.66 -10.53
N PHE A 77 -2.86 5.20 -9.74
CA PHE A 77 -2.73 3.96 -8.99
C PHE A 77 -2.52 2.75 -9.91
N ASN A 78 -3.25 2.66 -11.02
CA ASN A 78 -3.09 1.57 -11.99
C ASN A 78 -1.69 1.55 -12.63
N VAL A 79 -1.07 2.72 -12.84
CA VAL A 79 0.33 2.81 -13.30
C VAL A 79 1.28 2.20 -12.25
N LEU A 80 1.06 2.49 -10.96
CA LEU A 80 1.87 1.90 -9.89
C LEU A 80 1.65 0.39 -9.73
N ALA A 81 0.40 -0.06 -9.84
CA ALA A 81 0.02 -1.47 -9.72
C ALA A 81 0.34 -2.29 -10.98
N GLY A 82 0.65 -1.64 -12.10
CA GLY A 82 0.97 -2.26 -13.39
C GLY A 82 -0.26 -2.61 -14.25
N ASN A 83 -1.48 -2.53 -13.72
CA ASN A 83 -2.75 -2.67 -14.45
C ASN A 83 -3.94 -2.22 -13.57
N ASN A 84 -5.17 -2.42 -14.05
CA ASN A 84 -6.41 -2.06 -13.35
C ASN A 84 -7.02 -3.17 -12.47
N MET A 85 -6.40 -4.35 -12.41
CA MET A 85 -6.97 -5.51 -11.73
C MET A 85 -7.04 -5.31 -10.22
N LEU A 86 -5.98 -4.75 -9.61
CA LEU A 86 -5.92 -4.61 -8.14
C LEU A 86 -7.06 -3.73 -7.59
N ILE A 87 -7.33 -2.57 -8.21
CA ILE A 87 -8.49 -1.74 -7.80
C ILE A 87 -9.79 -2.53 -7.95
N SER A 88 -9.97 -3.24 -9.07
CA SER A 88 -11.18 -4.05 -9.31
C SER A 88 -11.36 -5.13 -8.24
N GLN A 89 -10.28 -5.80 -7.84
CA GLN A 89 -10.30 -6.84 -6.81
C GLN A 89 -10.61 -6.28 -5.42
N ILE A 90 -10.03 -5.12 -5.05
CA ILE A 90 -10.31 -4.44 -3.78
C ILE A 90 -11.77 -3.98 -3.73
N LYS A 91 -12.30 -3.42 -4.83
CA LYS A 91 -13.71 -3.00 -4.93
C LYS A 91 -14.69 -4.18 -4.83
N LYS A 92 -14.26 -5.37 -5.22
CA LYS A 92 -15.02 -6.64 -5.07
C LYS A 92 -14.80 -7.30 -3.71
N GLU A 93 -14.07 -6.64 -2.81
CA GLU A 93 -13.79 -7.13 -1.45
C GLU A 93 -13.10 -8.50 -1.39
N LEU A 94 -12.33 -8.85 -2.43
CA LEU A 94 -11.56 -10.09 -2.42
C LEU A 94 -10.57 -10.12 -1.25
N SER A 95 -10.40 -11.30 -0.66
CA SER A 95 -9.37 -11.56 0.36
C SER A 95 -7.96 -11.27 -0.19
N GLU A 96 -7.01 -11.02 0.70
CA GLU A 96 -5.63 -10.78 0.23
C GLU A 96 -5.07 -12.05 -0.42
N GLU A 97 -5.43 -13.20 0.12
CA GLU A 97 -5.09 -14.53 -0.37
C GLU A 97 -5.57 -14.75 -1.81
N GLU A 98 -6.82 -14.40 -2.11
CA GLU A 98 -7.38 -14.48 -3.47
C GLU A 98 -6.66 -13.54 -4.45
N ILE A 99 -6.36 -12.31 -4.01
CA ILE A 99 -5.63 -11.35 -4.84
C ILE A 99 -4.24 -11.87 -5.16
N ARG A 100 -3.51 -12.38 -4.15
CA ARG A 100 -2.17 -12.94 -4.34
C ARG A 100 -2.19 -14.20 -5.20
N ALA A 101 -3.19 -15.07 -5.02
CA ALA A 101 -3.37 -16.24 -5.87
C ALA A 101 -3.53 -15.86 -7.35
N SER A 102 -4.17 -14.72 -7.64
CA SER A 102 -4.30 -14.21 -9.02
C SER A 102 -2.96 -13.80 -9.65
N TRP A 103 -1.95 -13.47 -8.84
CA TRP A 103 -0.62 -13.08 -9.31
C TRP A 103 0.33 -14.27 -9.46
N GLU A 104 0.09 -15.35 -8.71
CA GLU A 104 1.00 -16.49 -8.59
C GLU A 104 1.42 -17.11 -9.94
N PRO A 105 0.56 -17.25 -10.96
CA PRO A 105 0.99 -17.77 -12.26
C PRO A 105 2.08 -16.92 -12.92
N ALA A 106 1.92 -15.59 -12.91
CA ALA A 106 2.88 -14.66 -13.50
C ALA A 106 4.17 -14.58 -12.66
N LEU A 107 4.04 -14.60 -11.33
CA LEU A 107 5.18 -14.63 -10.41
C LEU A 107 5.98 -15.93 -10.56
N THR A 108 5.32 -17.08 -10.69
CA THR A 108 5.97 -18.37 -10.94
C THR A 108 6.73 -18.33 -12.25
N ASN A 109 6.10 -17.89 -13.35
CA ASN A 109 6.78 -17.77 -14.65
C ASN A 109 8.00 -16.82 -14.58
N TYR A 110 7.87 -15.69 -13.89
CA TYR A 110 9.00 -14.79 -13.67
C TYR A 110 10.14 -15.48 -12.92
N LYS A 111 9.85 -16.16 -11.80
CA LYS A 111 10.84 -16.85 -10.97
C LYS A 111 11.53 -18.01 -11.70
N THR A 112 10.81 -18.81 -12.48
CA THR A 112 11.34 -20.07 -13.05
C THR A 112 11.86 -19.93 -14.48
N ALA A 113 11.28 -19.05 -15.30
CA ALA A 113 11.60 -18.97 -16.72
C ALA A 113 12.31 -17.68 -17.14
N ILE A 114 12.18 -16.60 -16.36
CA ILE A 114 12.73 -15.28 -16.71
C ILE A 114 13.95 -14.96 -15.86
N ARG A 115 13.78 -14.87 -14.53
CA ARG A 115 14.82 -14.48 -13.56
C ARG A 115 16.12 -15.29 -13.69
N PRO A 116 16.11 -16.64 -13.85
CA PRO A 116 17.34 -17.43 -13.86
C PRO A 116 18.27 -17.11 -15.03
N LYS A 117 17.74 -16.57 -16.14
CA LYS A 117 18.55 -16.17 -17.31
C LYS A 117 19.48 -14.99 -17.02
N TYR A 118 19.23 -14.26 -15.94
CA TYR A 118 19.90 -12.99 -15.63
C TYR A 118 20.48 -12.96 -14.21
N VAL A 119 20.37 -14.04 -13.44
CA VAL A 119 20.87 -14.06 -12.07
C VAL A 119 22.40 -14.17 -12.06
N LEU A 120 23.07 -13.28 -11.33
CA LEU A 120 24.53 -13.25 -11.22
C LEU A 120 25.04 -13.89 -9.92
N TYR A 121 24.13 -14.10 -8.96
CA TYR A 121 24.43 -14.68 -7.67
C TYR A 121 23.58 -15.95 -7.48
N PRO A 122 24.13 -17.00 -6.87
CA PRO A 122 23.35 -18.19 -6.51
C PRO A 122 22.12 -17.81 -5.67
N GLU A 123 21.05 -18.59 -5.79
CA GLU A 123 19.88 -18.49 -4.90
C GLU A 123 20.16 -19.08 -3.51
#